data_AF-A0A519KJ36-F1
#
_entry.id   AF-A0A519KJ36-F1
#
_cell.length_a   1.000
_cell.length_b   1.000
_cell.length_c   1.000
_cell.angle_alpha   90.00
_cell.angle_beta   90.00
_cell.angle_gamma   90.00
#
_symmetry.space_group_name_H-M   'P 1'
#
loop_
_entity.id
_entity.type
_entity.pdbx_description
1 polymer ?
#
loop_
_entity_poly.entity_id
_entity_poly.type
_entity_poly.pdbx_seq_one_letter_code
_entity_poly.pdbx_strand_id
1 'polypeptide(L)' 'MTLSSITLIAGPTASGKSRLALDMAARTGAVIVNADSQQLYADLRVLSARPSAADEAEIEHRLY' A
#
# COMPACT_ATOMS: atom_id res chain seq x y z
N MET A 1 -9.70 -16.27 -20.04
CA MET A 1 -9.06 -15.26 -19.18
C MET A 1 -9.61 -15.46 -17.78
N THR A 2 -8.77 -15.78 -16.81
CA THR A 2 -9.18 -15.79 -15.40
C THR A 2 -9.28 -14.34 -14.94
N LEU A 3 -10.41 -13.95 -14.34
CA LEU A 3 -10.53 -12.62 -13.75
C LEU A 3 -9.72 -12.61 -12.45
N SER A 4 -8.75 -11.69 -12.36
CA SER A 4 -8.04 -11.44 -11.11
C SER A 4 -8.94 -10.63 -10.18
N SER A 5 -9.11 -11.09 -8.94
CA SER A 5 -9.83 -10.34 -7.92
C SER A 5 -9.02 -9.13 -7.46
N ILE A 6 -9.67 -7.98 -7.30
CA ILE A 6 -9.06 -6.75 -6.79
C ILE A 6 -9.79 -6.35 -5.52
N THR A 7 -9.03 -6.07 -4.45
CA THR A 7 -9.57 -5.51 -3.20
C THR A 7 -9.18 -4.04 -3.09
N LEU A 8 -10.17 -3.16 -2.98
CA LEU A 8 -9.96 -1.74 -2.77
C LEU A 8 -10.02 -1.41 -1.28
N ILE A 9 -8.91 -0.91 -0.73
CA ILE A 9 -8.84 -0.41 0.65
C ILE A 9 -8.85 1.11 0.62
N ALA A 10 -10.03 1.71 0.74
CA ALA A 10 -10.25 3.15 0.78
C ALA A 10 -10.61 3.63 2.19
N GLY A 11 -10.42 4.92 2.46
CA GLY A 11 -10.71 5.53 3.77
C GLY A 11 -9.89 6.80 4.03
N PRO A 12 -10.22 7.57 5.07
CA PRO A 12 -9.56 8.85 5.36
C PRO A 12 -8.08 8.67 5.72
N THR A 13 -7.28 9.73 5.58
CA THR A 13 -5.87 9.73 6.01
C THR A 13 -5.77 9.35 7.49
N ALA A 14 -4.70 8.63 7.86
CA ALA A 14 -4.45 8.09 9.19
C ALA A 14 -5.46 7.04 9.72
N SER A 15 -6.37 6.51 8.88
CA SER A 15 -7.31 5.46 9.29
C SER A 15 -6.73 4.03 9.35
N GLY A 16 -5.41 3.87 9.20
CA GLY A 16 -4.73 2.57 9.28
C GLY A 16 -4.76 1.71 8.01
N LYS A 17 -5.10 2.26 6.84
CA LYS A 17 -5.21 1.52 5.56
C LYS A 17 -3.96 0.72 5.19
N SER A 18 -2.78 1.34 5.28
CA SER A 18 -1.52 0.67 4.90
C SER A 18 -1.25 -0.56 5.77
N ARG A 19 -1.52 -0.47 7.07
CA ARG A 19 -1.42 -1.62 7.99
C ARG A 19 -2.39 -2.74 7.60
N LEU A 20 -3.65 -2.41 7.31
CA LEU A 20 -4.62 -3.39 6.86
C LEU A 20 -4.20 -4.05 5.54
N ALA A 21 -3.65 -3.29 4.60
CA ALA A 21 -3.15 -3.79 3.33
C ALA A 21 -1.97 -4.77 3.52
N LEU A 22 -1.00 -4.41 4.37
CA LEU A 22 0.14 -5.28 4.73
C LEU A 22 -0.35 -6.60 5.35
N ASP A 23 -1.20 -6.53 6.38
CA ASP A 23 -1.71 -7.72 7.05
C ASP A 23 -2.50 -8.64 6.08
N MET A 24 -3.26 -8.05 5.15
CA MET A 24 -3.99 -8.81 4.13
C MET A 24 -3.05 -9.42 3.09
N ALA A 25 -2.06 -8.67 2.61
CA ALA A 25 -1.09 -9.15 1.63
C ALA A 25 -0.23 -10.28 2.20
N ALA A 26 0.24 -10.17 3.44
CA ALA A 26 0.98 -11.21 4.13
C ALA A 26 0.19 -12.54 4.22
N ARG A 27 -1.14 -12.47 4.41
CA ARG A 27 -2.02 -13.65 4.48
C ARG A 27 -2.37 -14.24 3.11
N THR A 28 -2.32 -13.45 2.05
CA THR A 28 -2.86 -13.84 0.73
C THR A 28 -1.82 -13.96 -0.37
N GLY A 29 -0.60 -13.46 -0.14
CA GLY A 29 0.42 -13.33 -1.18
C GLY A 29 0.10 -12.25 -2.21
N ALA A 30 -0.80 -11.31 -1.90
CA ALA A 30 -1.19 -10.25 -2.81
C ALA A 30 -0.11 -9.16 -2.93
N VAL A 31 -0.06 -8.50 -4.09
CA VAL A 31 0.77 -7.31 -4.33
C VAL A 31 -0.02 -6.06 -3.93
N ILE A 32 0.62 -5.13 -3.24
CA ILE A 32 0.02 -3.85 -2.86
C ILE A 32 0.27 -2.83 -3.97
N VAL A 33 -0.80 -2.20 -4.47
CA VAL A 33 -0.73 -1.10 -5.44
C VAL A 33 -1.19 0.18 -4.75
N ASN A 34 -0.29 1.14 -4.60
CA ASN A 34 -0.62 2.45 -4.06
C ASN A 34 -1.64 3.19 -4.95
N ALA A 35 -2.59 3.87 -4.31
CA ALA A 35 -3.56 4.74 -4.97
C ALA A 35 -3.58 6.16 -4.39
N ASP A 36 -2.60 6.52 -3.56
CA ASP A 36 -2.42 7.86 -3.01
C ASP A 36 -1.46 8.67 -3.90
N SER A 37 -1.96 9.78 -4.45
CA SER A 37 -1.20 10.63 -5.37
C SER A 37 -0.04 11.37 -4.71
N GLN A 38 -0.08 11.58 -3.39
CA GLN A 38 0.98 12.28 -2.65
C GLN A 38 2.18 11.36 -2.38
N GLN A 39 1.96 10.05 -2.29
CA GLN A 39 3.03 9.08 -1.97
C GLN A 39 3.97 8.78 -3.15
N LEU A 40 3.62 9.23 -4.36
CA LEU A 40 4.43 9.12 -5.58
C LEU A 40 5.67 10.02 -5.57
N TYR A 41 5.69 11.06 -4.74
CA TYR A 41 6.82 11.98 -4.66
C TYR A 41 7.89 11.41 -3.74
N ALA A 42 9.05 11.07 -4.31
CA ALA A 42 10.16 10.43 -3.59
C ALA A 42 10.63 11.22 -2.35
N ASP A 43 10.59 12.55 -2.42
CA ASP A 43 11.07 13.44 -1.35
C ASP A 43 10.08 13.60 -0.19
N LEU A 44 8.81 13.19 -0.36
CA LEU A 44 7.73 13.51 0.59
C LEU A 44 7.38 12.38 1.55
N ARG A 45 8.21 11.33 1.69
CA ARG A 45 7.87 10.10 2.43
C ARG A 45 7.23 10.33 3.80
N VAL A 46 7.82 11.22 4.60
CA VAL A 46 7.31 11.55 5.95
C VAL A 46 5.99 12.32 5.87
N LEU A 47 5.90 13.32 4.98
CA LEU A 47 4.74 14.19 4.85
C LEU A 47 3.53 13.49 4.23
N SER A 48 3.77 12.53 3.32
CA SER A 48 2.73 11.75 2.65
C SER A 48 2.29 10.52 3.44
N ALA A 49 2.83 10.32 4.66
CA ALA A 49 2.64 9.12 5.46
C ALA A 49 2.89 7.81 4.66
N ARG A 50 3.90 7.83 3.79
CA ARG A 50 4.30 6.65 3.01
C ARG A 50 4.78 5.56 3.98
N PRO A 51 4.51 4.27 3.71
CA PRO A 51 5.05 3.18 4.52
C PRO A 51 6.58 3.29 4.69
N SER A 52 7.08 2.73 5.79
CA SER A 52 8.52 2.72 6.04
C SER A 52 9.23 1.84 5.01
N ALA A 53 10.55 2.01 4.87
CA ALA A 53 11.33 1.13 3.99
C ALA A 53 11.28 -0.35 4.43
N ALA A 54 11.07 -0.60 5.74
CA ALA A 54 10.89 -1.95 6.26
C ALA A 54 9.54 -2.54 5.80
N ASP A 55 8.46 -1.75 5.88
CA ASP A 55 7.14 -2.17 5.40
C ASP A 55 7.15 -2.44 3.89
N GLU A 56 7.80 -1.57 3.10
CA GLU A 56 7.95 -1.74 1.65
C GLU A 56 8.81 -2.95 1.26
N ALA A 57 9.70 -3.40 2.14
CA ALA A 57 10.55 -4.58 1.92
C ALA A 57 9.86 -5.90 2.31
N GLU A 58 8.88 -5.87 3.21
CA GLU A 58 8.16 -7.07 3.67
C GLU A 58 7.22 -7.62 2.59
N ILE A 59 6.53 -6.73 1.89
CA ILE A 59 5.55 -7.08 0.85
C ILE A 59 5.90 -6.35 -0.43
N GLU A 60 5.64 -6.98 -1.57
CA GLU A 60 5.82 -6.31 -2.86
C GLU A 60 4.82 -5.14 -3.02
N HIS A 61 5.37 -3.94 -3.16
CA HIS A 61 4.61 -2.71 -3.40
C HIS A 61 4.83 -2.19 -4.83
N ARG A 62 3.83 -1.50 -5.38
CA ARG A 62 3.85 -0.83 -6.69
C ARG A 62 3.31 0.58 -6.57
N LEU A 63 3.77 1.46 -7.47
CA LEU A 63 3.35 2.87 -7.55
C LEU A 63 3.67 3.70 -6.30
N TYR A 64 4.85 3.49 -5.74
CA TYR A 64 5.40 4.28 -4.64
C TYR A 64 6.64 5.03 -5.10
#